data_AF-A0A818EE99-F1
#
_entry.id   AF-A0A818EE99-F1
#
_cell.length_a   1.000
_cell.length_b   1.000
_cell.length_c   1.000
_cell.angle_alpha   90.00
_cell.angle_beta   90.00
_cell.angle_gamma   90.00
#
_symmetry.space_group_name_H-M   'P 1'
#
loop_
_entity.id
_entity.type
_entity.pdbx_description
1 polymer ?
#
loop_
_entity_poly.entity_id
_entity_poly.type
_entity_poly.pdbx_seq_one_letter_code
_entity_poly.pdbx_strand_id
1 'polypeptide(L)'
;MTQWLPLTEIGPSTHLDDHLPWTIYSSPEPHDIHQGKLGDCWLMAALALITERPQMLQHILLTKNVNQEGVYVVRICHNGIWKAVLLDECFPCTIDNRLVYSRAARRQLYVPLIEKACAKLFGSYASLEGGSTAEGLQLLTGAPCDRINLHPSNEMLDFDIIWAKLLSACESK
;
A
#
# COMPACT_ATOMS: atom_id res chain seq x y z
N MET A 1 -5.80 6.97 22.95
CA MET A 1 -5.84 5.52 23.17
C MET A 1 -6.29 4.87 21.86
N THR A 2 -5.70 3.74 21.48
CA THR A 2 -6.02 3.00 20.24
C THR A 2 -6.71 1.70 20.61
N GLN A 3 -7.70 1.29 19.84
CA GLN A 3 -8.44 0.03 19.99
C GLN A 3 -8.41 -0.75 18.68
N TRP A 4 -8.60 -2.06 18.73
CA TRP A 4 -8.71 -2.89 17.53
C TRP A 4 -10.18 -3.19 17.28
N LEU A 5 -10.70 -2.77 16.12
CA LEU A 5 -12.11 -2.95 15.78
C LEU A 5 -12.26 -3.81 14.52
N PRO A 6 -13.25 -4.72 14.47
CA PRO A 6 -13.62 -5.41 13.24
C PRO A 6 -14.28 -4.43 12.25
N LEU A 7 -14.30 -4.77 10.96
CA LEU A 7 -14.84 -3.91 9.89
C LEU A 7 -16.26 -3.39 10.13
N THR A 8 -17.10 -4.17 10.80
CA THR A 8 -18.49 -3.85 11.13
C THR A 8 -18.63 -2.69 12.11
N GLU A 9 -17.60 -2.41 12.90
CA GLU A 9 -17.60 -1.37 13.94
C GLU A 9 -16.83 -0.11 13.53
N ILE A 10 -16.09 -0.18 12.42
CA ILE A 10 -15.33 0.96 11.88
C ILE A 10 -16.28 1.97 11.25
N GLY A 11 -16.20 3.21 11.75
CA GLY A 11 -16.97 4.33 11.26
C GLY A 11 -16.52 4.83 9.87
N PRO A 12 -17.38 5.60 9.19
CA PRO A 12 -17.05 6.23 7.91
C PRO A 12 -15.91 7.24 8.06
N SER A 13 -15.08 7.35 7.01
CA SER A 13 -13.98 8.31 6.98
C SER A 13 -14.44 9.71 6.60
N THR A 14 -15.44 9.79 5.74
CA THR A 14 -16.12 11.00 5.30
C THR A 14 -17.63 10.75 5.22
N HIS A 15 -18.46 11.80 5.19
CA HIS A 15 -19.92 11.65 5.02
C HIS A 15 -20.31 10.96 3.70
N LEU A 16 -19.43 10.99 2.69
CA LEU A 16 -19.65 10.28 1.42
C LEU A 16 -19.57 8.75 1.60
N ASP A 17 -18.99 8.27 2.70
CA ASP A 17 -18.80 6.85 2.99
C ASP A 17 -19.93 6.24 3.82
N ASP A 18 -20.86 7.03 4.36
CA ASP A 18 -21.85 6.62 5.39
C ASP A 18 -22.71 5.41 4.99
N HIS A 19 -22.87 5.15 3.69
CA HIS A 19 -23.69 4.07 3.14
C HIS A 19 -22.93 3.11 2.22
N LEU A 20 -21.62 3.28 2.06
CA LEU A 20 -20.84 2.41 1.20
C LEU A 20 -20.54 1.08 1.90
N PRO A 21 -20.71 -0.07 1.22
CA PRO A 21 -20.21 -1.34 1.74
C PRO A 21 -18.68 -1.36 1.68
N TRP A 22 -18.05 -2.11 2.59
CA TRP A 22 -16.62 -2.40 2.47
C TRP A 22 -16.34 -3.23 1.22
N THR A 23 -15.28 -2.88 0.51
CA THR A 23 -14.76 -3.65 -0.63
C THR A 23 -13.25 -3.85 -0.48
N ILE A 24 -12.68 -4.88 -1.12
CA ILE A 24 -11.21 -4.99 -1.18
C ILE A 24 -10.66 -3.83 -2.00
N TYR A 25 -11.15 -3.68 -3.23
CA TYR A 25 -11.06 -2.47 -4.05
C TYR A 25 -12.13 -2.58 -5.15
N SER A 26 -12.47 -1.45 -5.77
CA SER A 26 -13.37 -1.41 -6.94
C SER A 26 -12.67 -0.76 -8.13
N SER A 27 -12.39 0.54 -8.03
CA SER A 27 -11.61 1.32 -8.99
C SER A 27 -10.50 2.05 -8.23
N PRO A 28 -9.44 1.33 -7.82
CA PRO A 28 -8.40 1.90 -6.97
C PRO A 28 -7.62 2.96 -7.75
N GLU A 29 -7.59 4.17 -7.21
CA GLU A 29 -6.88 5.30 -7.81
C GLU A 29 -5.78 5.80 -6.86
N PRO A 30 -4.67 6.35 -7.36
CA PRO A 30 -3.61 6.89 -6.50
C PRO A 30 -4.12 7.89 -5.46
N HIS A 31 -5.12 8.70 -5.81
CA HIS A 31 -5.70 9.72 -4.94
C HIS A 31 -6.65 9.17 -3.87
N ASP A 32 -7.05 7.89 -3.96
CA ASP A 32 -7.81 7.24 -2.88
C ASP A 32 -6.95 7.02 -1.64
N ILE A 33 -5.61 6.98 -1.79
CA ILE A 33 -4.68 6.59 -0.73
C ILE A 33 -4.47 7.76 0.21
N HIS A 34 -4.82 7.55 1.48
CA HIS A 34 -4.58 8.53 2.54
C HIS A 34 -3.66 7.91 3.60
N GLN A 35 -2.49 8.52 3.79
CA GLN A 35 -1.59 8.18 4.88
C GLN A 35 -2.24 8.49 6.24
N GLY A 36 -2.01 7.60 7.21
CA GLY A 36 -2.43 7.80 8.59
C GLY A 36 -1.37 8.51 9.43
N LYS A 37 -1.31 8.15 10.72
CA LYS A 37 -0.39 8.76 11.69
C LYS A 37 1.05 8.24 11.66
N LEU A 38 1.35 7.24 10.83
CA LEU A 38 2.63 6.54 10.80
C LEU A 38 3.59 7.17 9.79
N GLY A 39 4.90 7.10 10.07
CA GLY A 39 5.97 7.57 9.18
C GLY A 39 6.29 6.64 7.99
N ASP A 40 5.27 6.07 7.35
CA ASP A 40 5.38 5.05 6.31
C ASP A 40 5.03 5.57 4.90
N CYS A 41 5.17 6.88 4.67
CA CYS A 41 4.89 7.54 3.39
C CYS A 41 5.59 6.88 2.20
N TRP A 42 6.74 6.25 2.42
CA TRP A 42 7.47 5.47 1.43
C TRP A 42 6.66 4.30 0.86
N LEU A 43 5.89 3.61 1.71
CA LEU A 43 5.01 2.51 1.33
C LEU A 43 3.77 3.06 0.62
N MET A 44 3.16 4.13 1.15
CA MET A 44 2.00 4.78 0.52
C MET A 44 2.32 5.30 -0.88
N ALA A 45 3.51 5.91 -1.07
CA ALA A 45 3.98 6.35 -2.37
C ALA A 45 4.19 5.19 -3.34
N ALA A 46 4.77 4.07 -2.88
CA ALA A 46 4.92 2.88 -3.71
C ALA A 46 3.55 2.27 -4.08
N LEU A 47 2.61 2.25 -3.13
CA LEU A 47 1.26 1.77 -3.35
C LEU A 47 0.52 2.61 -4.40
N ALA A 48 0.65 3.94 -4.34
CA ALA A 48 0.10 4.87 -5.33
C ALA A 48 0.68 4.65 -6.73
N LEU A 49 1.94 4.21 -6.86
CA LEU A 49 2.53 3.89 -8.17
C LEU A 49 1.99 2.59 -8.74
N ILE A 50 1.69 1.58 -7.92
CA ILE A 50 1.18 0.31 -8.43
C ILE A 50 -0.32 0.33 -8.75
N THR A 51 -1.09 1.27 -8.20
CA THR A 51 -2.53 1.43 -8.56
C THR A 51 -2.70 1.84 -10.02
N GLU A 52 -1.71 2.53 -10.61
CA GLU A 52 -1.64 2.84 -12.06
C GLU A 52 -1.59 1.58 -12.95
N ARG A 53 -1.23 0.42 -12.38
CA ARG A 53 -1.27 -0.88 -13.06
C ARG A 53 -2.17 -1.85 -12.27
N PRO A 54 -3.50 -1.85 -12.51
CA PRO A 54 -4.45 -2.65 -11.72
C PRO A 54 -4.13 -4.15 -11.61
N GLN A 55 -3.40 -4.72 -12.58
CA GLN A 55 -2.94 -6.12 -12.52
C GLN A 55 -2.01 -6.38 -11.33
N MET A 56 -1.26 -5.37 -10.87
CA MET A 56 -0.38 -5.48 -9.70
C MET A 56 -1.17 -5.73 -8.43
N LEU A 57 -2.25 -4.99 -8.21
CA LEU A 57 -3.14 -5.21 -7.08
C LEU A 57 -3.79 -6.59 -7.13
N GLN A 58 -4.09 -7.11 -8.32
CA GLN A 58 -4.59 -8.47 -8.48
C GLN A 58 -3.56 -9.53 -8.07
N HIS A 59 -2.27 -9.29 -8.29
CA HIS A 59 -1.19 -10.18 -7.87
C HIS A 59 -0.98 -10.16 -6.35
N ILE A 60 -1.10 -8.96 -5.75
CA ILE A 60 -0.85 -8.72 -4.33
C ILE A 60 -2.04 -9.16 -3.46
N LEU A 61 -3.27 -8.80 -3.83
CA LEU A 61 -4.46 -9.07 -3.01
C LEU A 61 -5.09 -10.39 -3.45
N LEU A 62 -4.78 -11.49 -2.76
CA LEU A 62 -5.31 -12.81 -3.13
C LEU A 62 -6.79 -12.94 -2.79
N THR A 63 -7.22 -12.40 -1.66
CA THR A 63 -8.65 -12.30 -1.32
C THR A 63 -9.29 -11.17 -2.13
N LYS A 64 -10.29 -11.51 -2.96
CA LYS A 64 -10.90 -10.55 -3.91
C LYS A 64 -12.15 -9.85 -3.37
N ASN A 65 -12.81 -10.46 -2.40
CA ASN A 65 -14.06 -9.96 -1.82
C ASN A 65 -13.98 -9.92 -0.30
N VAL A 66 -14.69 -8.97 0.29
CA VAL A 66 -15.01 -9.00 1.72
C VAL A 66 -15.84 -10.27 1.98
N ASN A 67 -15.48 -11.00 3.03
CA ASN A 67 -16.06 -12.29 3.37
C ASN A 67 -16.48 -12.29 4.85
N GLN A 68 -17.35 -13.21 5.24
CA GLN A 68 -17.93 -13.26 6.59
C GLN A 68 -16.97 -13.90 7.60
N GLU A 69 -15.96 -14.61 7.11
CA GLU A 69 -14.93 -15.26 7.90
C GLU A 69 -13.92 -14.25 8.45
N GLY A 70 -13.88 -13.04 7.91
CA GLY A 70 -12.96 -11.98 8.33
C GLY A 70 -11.50 -12.31 8.05
N VAL A 71 -11.23 -13.15 7.03
CA VAL A 71 -9.88 -13.63 6.71
C VAL A 71 -9.44 -13.11 5.34
N TYR A 72 -8.25 -12.49 5.31
CA TYR A 72 -7.67 -11.91 4.10
C TYR A 72 -6.26 -12.42 3.87
N VAL A 73 -5.88 -12.57 2.59
CA VAL A 73 -4.54 -12.97 2.20
C VAL A 73 -3.94 -11.93 1.27
N VAL A 74 -2.76 -11.43 1.65
CA VAL A 74 -1.98 -10.45 0.90
C VAL A 74 -0.60 -11.02 0.58
N ARG A 75 -0.13 -10.89 -0.65
CA ARG A 75 1.20 -11.27 -1.09
C ARG A 75 2.16 -10.09 -1.00
N ILE A 76 3.25 -10.28 -0.27
CA ILE A 76 4.34 -9.31 -0.15
C ILE A 76 5.64 -10.01 -0.54
N CYS A 77 6.46 -9.39 -1.37
CA CYS A 77 7.77 -9.89 -1.73
C CYS A 77 8.81 -9.38 -0.75
N HIS A 78 9.38 -10.24 0.09
CA HIS A 78 10.38 -9.83 1.06
C HIS A 78 11.70 -10.55 0.80
N ASN A 79 12.77 -9.77 0.61
CA ASN A 79 14.09 -10.27 0.23
C ASN A 79 14.03 -11.17 -1.02
N GLY A 80 13.25 -10.77 -2.03
CA GLY A 80 13.08 -11.50 -3.29
C GLY A 80 12.17 -12.72 -3.21
N ILE A 81 11.54 -12.99 -2.07
CA ILE A 81 10.66 -14.15 -1.88
C ILE A 81 9.23 -13.69 -1.64
N TRP A 82 8.29 -14.15 -2.49
CA TRP A 82 6.87 -13.92 -2.31
C TRP A 82 6.32 -14.69 -1.11
N LYS A 83 5.71 -13.96 -0.16
CA LYS A 83 5.07 -14.50 1.03
C LYS A 83 3.59 -14.18 1.04
N ALA A 84 2.75 -15.19 1.24
CA ALA A 84 1.33 -15.00 1.48
C ALA A 84 1.10 -14.75 2.98
N VAL A 85 0.64 -13.54 3.30
CA VAL A 85 0.40 -13.08 4.67
C VAL A 85 -1.11 -13.17 4.95
N LEU A 86 -1.47 -14.04 5.89
CA LEU A 86 -2.83 -14.21 6.39
C LEU A 86 -3.14 -13.12 7.43
N LEU A 87 -4.28 -12.44 7.28
CA LEU A 87 -4.73 -11.35 8.14
C LEU A 87 -6.17 -11.60 8.60
N ASP A 88 -6.47 -11.20 9.83
CA ASP A 88 -7.84 -10.99 10.29
C ASP A 88 -8.39 -9.63 9.82
N GLU A 89 -9.66 -9.38 10.12
CA GLU A 89 -10.41 -8.17 9.76
C GLU A 89 -10.33 -7.01 10.77
N CYS A 90 -9.59 -7.16 11.87
CA CYS A 90 -9.51 -6.13 12.89
C CYS A 90 -8.44 -5.09 12.54
N PHE A 91 -8.75 -3.80 12.69
CA PHE A 91 -7.80 -2.72 12.41
C PHE A 91 -7.61 -1.79 13.62
N PRO A 92 -6.41 -1.17 13.76
CA PRO A 92 -6.18 -0.13 14.75
C PRO A 92 -7.03 1.11 14.46
N CYS A 93 -7.91 1.43 15.40
CA CYS A 93 -8.87 2.53 15.33
C CYS A 93 -8.76 3.47 16.53
N THR A 94 -9.14 4.73 16.32
CA THR A 94 -9.32 5.72 17.37
C THR A 94 -10.53 5.37 18.22
N ILE A 95 -10.71 6.08 19.34
CA ILE A 95 -11.91 5.98 20.17
C ILE A 95 -13.21 6.38 19.42
N ASP A 96 -13.08 7.16 18.35
CA ASP A 96 -14.18 7.57 17.47
C ASP A 96 -14.40 6.58 16.30
N ASN A 97 -13.89 5.35 16.44
CA ASN A 97 -13.99 4.25 15.48
C ASN A 97 -13.42 4.57 14.08
N ARG A 98 -12.41 5.43 13.97
CA ARG A 98 -11.74 5.73 12.69
C ARG A 98 -10.39 5.04 12.59
N LEU A 99 -10.01 4.56 11.42
CA LEU A 99 -8.68 4.00 11.17
C LEU A 99 -7.57 4.97 11.60
N VAL A 100 -6.59 4.48 12.35
CA VAL A 100 -5.45 5.26 12.86
C VAL A 100 -4.36 5.42 11.81
N TYR A 101 -4.13 4.34 11.06
CA TYR A 101 -3.09 4.25 10.05
C TYR A 101 -3.66 4.55 8.66
N SER A 102 -3.13 3.94 7.62
CA SER A 102 -3.57 4.20 6.26
C SER A 102 -5.05 3.86 6.03
N ARG A 103 -5.65 4.55 5.07
CA ARG A 103 -7.02 4.28 4.60
C ARG A 103 -7.13 4.55 3.11
N ALA A 104 -8.11 3.92 2.48
CA ALA A 104 -8.52 4.28 1.13
C ALA A 104 -9.90 4.97 1.15
N ALA A 105 -10.12 5.92 0.25
CA ALA A 105 -11.44 6.49 0.02
C ALA A 105 -12.45 5.41 -0.44
N ARG A 106 -13.75 5.70 -0.27
CA ARG A 106 -14.86 4.84 -0.70
C ARG A 106 -14.88 3.46 -0.03
N ARG A 107 -14.47 3.39 1.25
CA ARG A 107 -14.42 2.15 2.06
C ARG A 107 -13.73 0.98 1.33
N GLN A 108 -12.57 1.26 0.75
CA GLN A 108 -11.74 0.23 0.13
C GLN A 108 -10.67 -0.25 1.12
N LEU A 109 -10.37 -1.54 1.13
CA LEU A 109 -9.48 -2.17 2.11
C LEU A 109 -8.07 -2.44 1.58
N TYR A 110 -7.81 -2.28 0.29
CA TYR A 110 -6.51 -2.62 -0.29
C TYR A 110 -5.34 -1.93 0.41
N VAL A 111 -5.49 -0.63 0.73
CA VAL A 111 -4.48 0.17 1.42
C VAL A 111 -4.22 -0.35 2.84
N PRO A 112 -5.21 -0.37 3.75
CA PRO A 112 -4.98 -0.84 5.11
C PRO A 112 -4.61 -2.32 5.20
N LEU A 113 -5.09 -3.17 4.28
CA LEU A 113 -4.68 -4.59 4.24
C LEU A 113 -3.22 -4.76 3.85
N ILE A 114 -2.74 -4.03 2.84
CA ILE A 114 -1.34 -4.09 2.41
C ILE A 114 -0.42 -3.54 3.50
N GLU A 115 -0.76 -2.40 4.10
CA GLU A 115 -0.02 -1.83 5.23
C GLU A 115 0.02 -2.82 6.41
N LYS A 116 -1.13 -3.42 6.78
CA LYS A 116 -1.20 -4.43 7.85
C LYS A 116 -0.38 -5.69 7.52
N ALA A 117 -0.36 -6.13 6.26
CA ALA A 117 0.45 -7.26 5.81
C ALA A 117 1.94 -6.97 5.98
N CYS A 118 2.38 -5.78 5.57
CA CYS A 118 3.74 -5.30 5.81
C CYS A 118 4.03 -5.23 7.30
N ALA A 119 3.19 -4.57 8.11
CA ALA A 119 3.37 -4.47 9.56
C ALA A 119 3.54 -5.85 10.22
N LYS A 120 2.72 -6.83 9.83
CA LYS A 120 2.83 -8.21 10.33
C LYS A 120 4.14 -8.87 9.92
N LEU A 121 4.59 -8.67 8.69
CA LEU A 121 5.83 -9.23 8.17
C LEU A 121 7.08 -8.61 8.83
N PHE A 122 7.04 -7.30 9.08
CA PHE A 122 8.13 -6.54 9.73
C PHE A 122 8.06 -6.55 11.27
N GLY A 123 7.01 -7.14 11.84
CA GLY A 123 6.85 -7.39 13.27
C GLY A 123 5.93 -6.42 14.01
N SER A 124 5.75 -5.19 13.52
CA SER A 124 4.77 -4.23 14.06
C SER A 124 4.50 -3.09 13.08
N TYR A 125 3.45 -2.29 13.34
CA TYR A 125 3.24 -1.03 12.60
C TYR A 125 4.40 -0.05 12.80
N ALA A 126 4.93 0.08 14.03
CA ALA A 126 6.06 0.97 14.32
C ALA A 126 7.31 0.62 13.49
N SER A 127 7.47 -0.65 13.12
CA SER A 127 8.57 -1.13 12.27
C SER A 127 8.49 -0.66 10.81
N LEU A 128 7.39 -0.02 10.39
CA LEU A 128 7.26 0.55 9.04
C LEU A 128 7.73 2.00 8.95
N GLU A 129 8.14 2.63 10.05
CA GLU A 129 8.64 4.01 10.01
C GLU A 129 10.02 4.10 9.35
N GLY A 130 10.17 5.04 8.41
CA GLY A 130 11.48 5.41 7.89
C GLY A 130 12.09 4.49 6.82
N GLY A 131 11.30 4.10 5.81
CA GLY A 131 11.78 3.40 4.61
C GLY A 131 11.87 4.30 3.36
N SER A 132 12.12 3.68 2.22
CA SER A 132 12.27 4.34 0.93
C SER A 132 11.30 3.79 -0.12
N THR A 133 10.80 4.64 -1.03
CA THR A 133 9.81 4.22 -2.05
C THR A 133 10.30 3.07 -2.92
N ALA A 134 11.62 2.97 -3.16
CA ALA A 134 12.23 1.86 -3.88
C ALA A 134 12.05 0.52 -3.13
N GLU A 135 12.20 0.52 -1.80
CA GLU A 135 11.90 -0.67 -0.99
C GLU A 135 10.41 -1.00 -1.04
N GLY A 136 9.54 0.01 -1.02
CA GLY A 136 8.10 -0.18 -1.17
C GLY A 136 7.74 -0.85 -2.50
N LEU A 137 8.35 -0.39 -3.59
CA LEU A 137 8.18 -0.99 -4.91
C LEU A 137 8.71 -2.43 -4.93
N GLN A 138 9.87 -2.71 -4.34
CA GLN A 138 10.39 -4.08 -4.24
C GLN A 138 9.44 -4.98 -3.46
N LEU A 139 8.85 -4.50 -2.36
CA LEU A 139 7.87 -5.25 -1.58
C LEU A 139 6.62 -5.61 -2.37
N LEU A 140 6.14 -4.68 -3.19
CA LEU A 140 4.87 -4.81 -3.91
C LEU A 140 5.01 -5.46 -5.29
N THR A 141 6.19 -5.38 -5.91
CA THR A 141 6.43 -5.86 -7.29
C THR A 141 7.38 -7.04 -7.34
N GLY A 142 8.24 -7.22 -6.33
CA GLY A 142 9.36 -8.16 -6.35
C GLY A 142 10.47 -7.81 -7.35
N ALA A 143 10.36 -6.68 -8.06
CA ALA A 143 11.32 -6.26 -9.07
C ALA A 143 12.45 -5.41 -8.46
N PRO A 144 13.67 -5.46 -9.03
CA PRO A 144 14.75 -4.55 -8.64
C PRO A 144 14.36 -3.10 -8.93
N CYS A 145 14.92 -2.16 -8.16
CA CYS A 145 14.66 -0.74 -8.32
C CYS A 145 15.97 0.03 -8.34
N ASP A 146 16.14 0.87 -9.38
CA ASP A 146 17.27 1.78 -9.51
C ASP A 146 16.89 3.19 -9.06
N ARG A 147 17.84 3.91 -8.46
CA ARG A 147 17.67 5.30 -8.03
C ARG A 147 18.64 6.19 -8.79
N ILE A 148 18.11 7.21 -9.46
CA ILE A 148 18.90 8.19 -10.20
C ILE A 148 18.89 9.50 -9.42
N ASN A 149 20.07 9.99 -9.03
CA ASN A 149 20.21 11.28 -8.37
C ASN A 149 20.29 12.41 -9.42
N LEU A 150 19.20 13.17 -9.54
CA LEU A 150 19.07 14.28 -10.50
C LEU A 150 19.61 15.62 -9.97
N HIS A 151 20.36 15.63 -8.85
CA HIS A 151 20.89 16.86 -8.30
C HIS A 151 21.87 17.52 -9.30
N PRO A 152 21.78 18.85 -9.56
CA PRO A 152 22.59 19.52 -10.58
C PRO A 152 24.10 19.43 -10.38
N SER A 153 24.57 19.20 -9.15
CA SER A 153 26.00 19.02 -8.85
C SER A 153 26.53 17.63 -9.20
N ASN A 154 25.69 16.72 -9.70
CA ASN A 154 26.13 15.40 -10.11
C ASN A 154 26.77 15.49 -11.50
N GLU A 155 28.11 15.61 -11.52
CA GLU A 155 28.92 15.74 -12.74
C GLU A 155 28.85 14.50 -13.65
N MET A 156 28.32 13.38 -13.16
CA MET A 156 28.11 12.15 -13.95
C MET A 156 26.72 12.07 -14.59
N LEU A 157 25.93 13.15 -14.57
CA LEU A 157 24.62 13.20 -15.22
C LEU A 157 24.75 13.29 -16.74
N ASP A 158 24.49 12.18 -17.41
CA ASP A 158 24.21 12.14 -18.84
C ASP A 158 22.69 12.10 -19.06
N PHE A 159 22.13 13.22 -19.49
CA PHE A 159 20.68 13.38 -19.68
C PHE A 159 20.14 12.48 -20.80
N ASP A 160 20.92 12.21 -21.84
CA ASP A 160 20.50 11.36 -22.96
C ASP A 160 20.41 9.90 -22.50
N ILE A 161 21.39 9.45 -21.71
CA ILE A 161 21.36 8.11 -21.11
C ILE A 161 20.18 7.97 -20.14
N ILE A 162 19.93 8.99 -19.30
CA ILE A 162 18.80 8.96 -18.36
C ILE A 162 17.47 8.91 -19.12
N TRP A 163 17.32 9.73 -20.16
CA TRP A 163 16.12 9.73 -20.98
C TRP A 163 15.90 8.38 -21.67
N ALA A 164 16.95 7.79 -22.26
CA ALA A 164 16.90 6.47 -22.86
C ALA A 164 16.47 5.39 -21.85
N LYS A 165 17.00 5.43 -20.61
CA LYS A 165 16.58 4.54 -19.52
C LYS A 165 15.11 4.70 -19.16
N LEU A 166 14.62 5.94 -19.07
CA LEU A 166 13.22 6.21 -18.75
C LEU A 166 12.28 5.72 -19.85
N LEU A 167 12.62 5.93 -21.13
CA LEU A 167 11.86 5.41 -22.26
C LEU A 167 11.81 3.88 -22.24
N SER A 168 12.96 3.23 -22.05
CA SER A 168 13.04 1.77 -21.96
C SER A 168 12.20 1.21 -20.79
N ALA A 169 12.22 1.86 -19.63
CA ALA A 169 11.40 1.47 -18.48
C ALA A 169 9.89 1.67 -18.73
N CYS A 170 9.49 2.66 -19.53
CA CYS A 170 8.10 2.89 -19.90
C CYS A 170 7.57 1.82 -20.87
N GLU A 171 8.40 1.40 -21.83
CA GLU A 171 8.04 0.41 -22.84
C GLU A 171 8.04 -1.04 -22.32
N SER A 172 8.79 -1.29 -21.25
CA SER A 172 8.80 -2.57 -20.54
C SER A 172 7.45 -2.78 -19.84
N LYS A 173 6.53 -3.49 -20.51
CA LYS A 173 5.21 -3.84 -19.97
C LYS A 173 5.25 -5.05 -19.03
#